data_AF-A0A0G1NCB7-F1
#
_entry.id   AF-A0A0G1NCB7-F1
#
_cell.length_a   1.000
_cell.length_b   1.000
_cell.length_c   1.000
_cell.angle_alpha   90.00
_cell.angle_beta   90.00
_cell.angle_gamma   90.00
#
_symmetry.space_group_name_H-M   'P 1'
#
loop_
_entity.id
_entity.type
_entity.pdbx_description
1 polymer ?
#
loop_
_entity_poly.entity_id
_entity_poly.type
_entity_poly.pdbx_seq_one_letter_code
_entity_poly.pdbx_strand_id
1 'polypeptide(L)'
;HPNSSYWQFENSTHSWVEYPNREWSFILEGTRTRAPGKEPVIIVPGIMGSRLNRVSDGEEVWPNITEMVKPGSDDYLNVLKLDRDGNEIVDIYSSEIMESVATANLYSNLIQKFKDSGYQLEQNLFLSPYDWRLDIASSSLELGRVVRRAIQNSPTGRVNFITHSMGGLLVKYYLMENGDSYVDKLIFAGTPHLGAPKAFNALNYGDDFDFKFFGFGLNPKKAKDISQNMPAVYELLPGREYINKAGAYVRDNNGVELDYENTQQLMVTGQLLGDHRNSALLGRADVFHQLSDVWIPQSSNVYNLLGCRDYDTIGSFQLDEDGSVDISSVTGDGTVPLLSSQHIPGDNYYVLYPATKINHTGLISDDRTIDLIYGIIIDNLPALPSGISQEDNFCDQALVNVRRLRFSTHSPVNLHVYDSFGNHTGLTPEENIEMGIPDSNFIRVGDNNFIFVPDGAVYSVSIDAYATGSFDFKVKTLVNGEVENSIVFDGVPIDTPSLDAVFEFININDPDTLDVDRDGDGDLDAGYLVDGSWIPYTSTIQSTLDDLDRVYSLGWTSGEIKNSLKSLLMAMLPTETAAKSKGKQADAVLGIAFLKQLDKEYNEGRINKLSYDILRQDVGWLLQ
;
A
#
# COMPACT_ATOMS: atom_id res chain seq x y z
N HIS A 1 -20.66 -45.13 20.52
CA HIS A 1 -21.49 -46.21 19.95
C HIS A 1 -22.96 -45.80 20.00
N PRO A 2 -23.70 -45.80 18.88
CA PRO A 2 -25.12 -45.46 18.87
C PRO A 2 -25.92 -46.72 19.17
N ASN A 3 -26.24 -46.97 20.44
CA ASN A 3 -27.29 -47.84 20.99
C ASN A 3 -26.98 -48.17 22.46
N SER A 4 -26.82 -47.15 23.30
CA SER A 4 -26.78 -47.34 24.75
C SER A 4 -28.04 -46.75 25.38
N SER A 5 -28.77 -47.58 26.10
CA SER A 5 -29.86 -47.20 27.00
C SER A 5 -29.34 -47.08 28.44
N TYR A 6 -30.01 -46.28 29.26
CA TYR A 6 -29.79 -46.29 30.72
C TYR A 6 -31.09 -46.61 31.45
N TRP A 7 -30.94 -47.17 32.64
CA TRP A 7 -32.06 -47.61 33.49
C TRP A 7 -32.21 -46.65 34.67
N GLN A 8 -33.42 -46.20 34.93
CA GLN A 8 -33.75 -45.36 36.08
C GLN A 8 -34.88 -45.98 36.89
N PHE A 9 -34.75 -45.93 38.22
CA PHE A 9 -35.78 -46.39 39.14
C PHE A 9 -36.84 -45.31 39.33
N GLU A 10 -38.07 -45.58 38.91
CA GLU A 10 -39.19 -44.66 39.12
C GLU A 10 -39.89 -44.96 40.44
N ASN A 11 -39.86 -44.00 41.38
CA ASN A 11 -40.53 -44.15 42.68
C ASN A 11 -42.07 -44.19 42.57
N SER A 12 -42.66 -43.66 41.49
CA SER A 12 -44.11 -43.71 41.27
C SER A 12 -44.60 -45.13 40.98
N THR A 13 -43.79 -45.91 40.25
CA THR A 13 -44.13 -47.27 39.80
C THR A 13 -43.36 -48.36 40.54
N HIS A 14 -42.38 -47.98 41.37
CA HIS A 14 -41.45 -48.88 42.07
C HIS A 14 -40.76 -49.89 41.12
N SER A 15 -40.38 -49.43 39.93
CA SER A 15 -39.77 -50.29 38.91
C SER A 15 -38.62 -49.59 38.18
N TRP A 16 -37.70 -50.39 37.62
CA TRP A 16 -36.63 -49.91 36.76
C TRP A 16 -37.15 -49.80 35.33
N VAL A 17 -37.02 -48.63 34.72
CA VAL A 17 -37.45 -48.34 33.35
C VAL A 17 -36.24 -47.99 32.50
N GLU A 18 -36.16 -48.57 31.30
CA GLU A 18 -35.10 -48.34 30.33
C GLU A 18 -35.44 -47.16 29.41
N TYR A 19 -34.58 -46.15 29.36
CA TYR A 19 -34.74 -44.99 28.48
C TYR A 19 -33.70 -45.02 27.36
N PRO A 20 -34.13 -45.14 26.09
CA PRO A 20 -33.25 -45.00 24.95
C PRO A 20 -33.08 -43.51 24.60
N ASN A 21 -31.88 -42.95 24.75
CA ASN A 21 -31.59 -41.60 24.26
C ASN A 21 -30.24 -41.52 23.53
N ARG A 22 -30.22 -40.71 22.46
CA ARG A 22 -29.02 -40.33 21.71
C ARG A 22 -28.35 -39.17 22.43
N GLU A 23 -27.05 -39.33 22.66
CA GLU A 23 -26.06 -38.35 23.14
C GLU A 23 -25.94 -38.14 24.65
N TRP A 24 -24.72 -38.37 25.14
CA TRP A 24 -24.26 -37.99 26.47
C TRP A 24 -23.45 -36.70 26.35
N SER A 25 -23.73 -35.71 27.20
CA SER A 25 -22.71 -34.76 27.64
C SER A 25 -22.12 -35.26 28.96
N PHE A 26 -20.84 -35.61 28.97
CA PHE A 26 -20.10 -35.85 30.21
C PHE A 26 -19.61 -34.50 30.74
N ILE A 27 -20.05 -34.11 31.93
CA ILE A 27 -19.41 -33.05 32.73
C ILE A 27 -18.63 -33.75 33.84
N LEU A 28 -17.30 -33.68 33.76
CA LEU A 28 -16.40 -34.05 34.86
C LEU A 28 -16.31 -32.86 35.82
N GLU A 29 -17.13 -32.84 36.87
CA GLU A 29 -16.91 -31.97 38.03
C GLU A 29 -15.81 -32.58 38.92
N GLY A 30 -14.56 -32.42 38.49
CA GLY A 30 -13.41 -32.51 39.38
C GLY A 30 -13.10 -31.12 39.91
N THR A 31 -12.82 -30.99 41.21
CA THR A 31 -12.17 -29.80 41.75
C THR A 31 -10.76 -29.70 41.15
N ARG A 32 -10.65 -29.12 39.95
CA ARG A 32 -9.39 -28.59 39.47
C ARG A 32 -9.01 -27.52 40.48
N THR A 33 -7.99 -27.78 41.30
CA THR A 33 -7.17 -26.73 41.87
C THR A 33 -6.53 -25.99 40.69
N ARG A 34 -7.31 -25.08 40.09
CA ARG A 34 -6.87 -24.19 39.02
C ARG A 34 -5.79 -23.33 39.65
N ALA A 35 -4.56 -23.39 39.14
CA ALA A 35 -3.67 -22.24 39.28
C ALA A 35 -4.49 -20.99 38.94
N PRO A 36 -4.31 -19.84 39.61
CA PRO A 36 -5.14 -18.65 39.37
C PRO A 36 -5.24 -18.45 37.85
N GLY A 37 -6.46 -18.59 37.33
CA GLY A 37 -6.67 -18.62 35.89
C GLY A 37 -6.23 -17.29 35.30
N LYS A 38 -5.64 -17.32 34.10
CA LYS A 38 -5.44 -16.08 33.34
C LYS A 38 -6.78 -15.62 32.77
N GLU A 39 -7.00 -14.31 32.75
CA GLU A 39 -8.15 -13.77 32.04
C GLU A 39 -8.02 -14.06 30.54
N PRO A 40 -9.11 -14.47 29.86
CA PRO A 40 -9.10 -14.72 28.44
C PRO A 40 -8.69 -13.49 27.64
N VAL A 41 -7.94 -13.74 26.56
CA VAL A 41 -7.58 -12.75 25.53
C VAL A 41 -8.24 -13.17 24.23
N ILE A 42 -8.94 -12.23 23.59
CA ILE A 42 -9.57 -12.39 22.29
C ILE A 42 -8.82 -11.51 21.29
N ILE A 43 -8.18 -12.12 20.30
CA ILE A 43 -7.51 -11.41 19.20
C ILE A 43 -8.46 -11.32 18.01
N VAL A 44 -8.67 -10.11 17.49
CA VAL A 44 -9.54 -9.82 16.35
C VAL A 44 -8.72 -9.14 15.25
N PRO A 45 -8.55 -9.77 14.07
CA PRO A 45 -7.69 -9.24 13.02
C PRO A 45 -8.35 -8.08 12.25
N GLY A 46 -7.60 -7.44 11.34
CA GLY A 46 -8.12 -6.43 10.43
C GLY A 46 -8.76 -7.01 9.16
N ILE A 47 -9.10 -6.13 8.23
CA ILE A 47 -9.52 -6.52 6.88
C ILE A 47 -8.44 -7.40 6.25
N MET A 48 -8.85 -8.44 5.52
CA MET A 48 -7.96 -9.43 4.90
C MET A 48 -7.11 -10.26 5.87
N GLY A 49 -7.21 -10.06 7.20
CA GLY A 49 -6.40 -10.74 8.21
C GLY A 49 -6.87 -12.13 8.62
N SER A 50 -7.93 -12.67 7.99
CA SER A 50 -8.41 -14.04 8.18
C SER A 50 -8.30 -14.84 6.89
N ARG A 51 -7.93 -16.12 7.00
CA ARG A 51 -7.98 -17.08 5.90
C ARG A 51 -9.43 -17.40 5.56
N LEU A 52 -9.75 -17.42 4.26
CA LEU A 52 -11.09 -17.74 3.78
C LEU A 52 -11.06 -19.03 2.96
N ASN A 53 -11.98 -19.94 3.29
CA ASN A 53 -12.09 -21.24 2.63
C ASN A 53 -13.49 -21.42 2.05
N ARG A 54 -13.56 -21.97 0.83
CA ARG A 54 -14.84 -22.30 0.18
C ARG A 54 -15.48 -23.51 0.86
N VAL A 55 -16.77 -23.42 1.17
CA VAL A 55 -17.49 -24.48 1.91
C VAL A 55 -17.59 -25.78 1.10
N SER A 56 -17.70 -25.71 -0.23
CA SER A 56 -17.97 -26.87 -1.08
C SER A 56 -16.87 -27.94 -1.08
N ASP A 57 -15.62 -27.53 -0.89
CA ASP A 57 -14.43 -28.41 -0.99
C ASP A 57 -13.32 -28.07 0.02
N GLY A 58 -13.47 -27.01 0.81
CA GLY A 58 -12.48 -26.56 1.77
C GLY A 58 -11.29 -25.82 1.15
N GLU A 59 -11.32 -25.51 -0.15
CA GLU A 59 -10.21 -24.79 -0.80
C GLU A 59 -9.98 -23.43 -0.15
N GLU A 60 -8.73 -23.12 0.19
CA GLU A 60 -8.34 -21.78 0.62
C GLU A 60 -8.40 -20.82 -0.57
N VAL A 61 -9.41 -19.95 -0.57
CA VAL A 61 -9.63 -18.94 -1.61
C VAL A 61 -8.97 -17.61 -1.28
N TRP A 62 -8.58 -17.41 -0.03
CA TRP A 62 -7.77 -16.28 0.41
C TRP A 62 -6.77 -16.71 1.50
N PRO A 63 -5.46 -16.44 1.32
CA PRO A 63 -4.86 -15.72 0.18
C PRO A 63 -4.68 -16.54 -1.11
N ASN A 64 -4.87 -17.86 -1.11
CA ASN A 64 -4.59 -18.76 -2.24
C ASN A 64 -3.24 -18.48 -2.93
N ILE A 65 -2.16 -18.56 -2.16
CA ILE A 65 -0.79 -18.25 -2.60
C ILE A 65 -0.39 -19.06 -3.84
N THR A 66 -0.91 -20.28 -3.97
CA THR A 66 -0.60 -21.16 -5.10
C THR A 66 -1.11 -20.61 -6.42
N GLU A 67 -2.29 -19.98 -6.45
CA GLU A 67 -2.80 -19.30 -7.63
C GLU A 67 -2.15 -17.91 -7.80
N MET A 68 -1.90 -17.18 -6.70
CA MET A 68 -1.24 -15.86 -6.75
C MET A 68 0.13 -15.89 -7.45
N VAL A 69 0.93 -16.94 -7.29
CA VAL A 69 2.27 -17.05 -7.91
C VAL A 69 2.25 -17.65 -9.31
N LYS A 70 1.08 -18.09 -9.80
CA LYS A 70 0.96 -18.64 -11.16
C LYS A 70 0.82 -17.50 -12.17
N PRO A 71 1.50 -17.60 -13.33
CA PRO A 71 1.24 -16.66 -14.41
C PRO A 71 -0.18 -16.87 -14.94
N GLY A 72 -0.94 -15.79 -15.09
CA GLY A 72 -2.31 -15.85 -15.59
C GLY A 72 -3.19 -14.74 -15.05
N SER A 73 -4.49 -14.87 -15.30
CA SER A 73 -5.49 -13.92 -14.80
C SER A 73 -5.80 -14.17 -13.31
N ASP A 74 -6.05 -13.09 -12.56
CA ASP A 74 -6.56 -13.15 -11.18
C ASP A 74 -8.03 -13.58 -11.05
N ASP A 75 -8.56 -14.32 -12.04
CA ASP A 75 -9.95 -14.75 -12.07
C ASP A 75 -10.29 -15.78 -10.99
N TYR A 76 -9.29 -16.44 -10.40
CA TYR A 76 -9.50 -17.30 -9.22
C TYR A 76 -10.06 -16.50 -8.04
N LEU A 77 -9.74 -15.21 -7.92
CA LEU A 77 -10.29 -14.31 -6.89
C LEU A 77 -11.74 -13.90 -7.14
N ASN A 78 -12.34 -14.22 -8.30
CA ASN A 78 -13.75 -13.94 -8.56
C ASN A 78 -14.68 -14.65 -7.56
N VAL A 79 -14.21 -15.73 -6.92
CA VAL A 79 -14.91 -16.42 -5.83
C VAL A 79 -15.14 -15.52 -4.60
N LEU A 80 -14.33 -14.46 -4.44
CA LEU A 80 -14.45 -13.51 -3.34
C LEU A 80 -15.57 -12.47 -3.58
N LYS A 81 -16.12 -12.37 -4.80
CA LYS A 81 -17.17 -11.42 -5.12
C LYS A 81 -18.46 -11.71 -4.35
N LEU A 82 -19.12 -10.63 -3.95
CA LEU A 82 -20.45 -10.65 -3.36
C LEU A 82 -21.49 -10.17 -4.37
N ASP A 83 -22.75 -10.54 -4.16
CA ASP A 83 -23.86 -10.05 -4.96
C ASP A 83 -24.09 -8.55 -4.70
N ARG A 84 -24.97 -7.93 -5.50
CA ARG A 84 -25.28 -6.50 -5.36
C ARG A 84 -25.83 -6.10 -3.97
N ASP A 85 -26.34 -7.07 -3.22
CA ASP A 85 -26.92 -6.86 -1.90
C ASP A 85 -25.87 -7.16 -0.80
N GLY A 86 -24.61 -7.39 -1.18
CA GLY A 86 -23.49 -7.65 -0.28
C GLY A 86 -23.54 -9.04 0.35
N ASN A 87 -24.28 -9.98 -0.23
CA ASN A 87 -24.35 -11.36 0.23
C ASN A 87 -23.39 -12.25 -0.55
N GLU A 88 -23.02 -13.36 0.07
CA GLU A 88 -22.17 -14.37 -0.54
C GLU A 88 -22.82 -14.96 -1.80
N ILE A 89 -22.08 -14.97 -2.90
CA ILE A 89 -22.44 -15.74 -4.11
C ILE A 89 -21.99 -17.20 -3.94
N VAL A 90 -20.84 -17.37 -3.31
CA VAL A 90 -20.23 -18.66 -2.99
C VAL A 90 -20.04 -18.73 -1.48
N ASP A 91 -20.60 -19.77 -0.86
CA ASP A 91 -20.49 -20.02 0.57
C ASP A 91 -19.01 -20.15 0.97
N ILE A 92 -18.55 -19.27 1.85
CA ILE A 92 -17.20 -19.22 2.36
C ILE A 92 -17.25 -19.16 3.89
N TYR A 93 -16.23 -19.70 4.54
CA TYR A 93 -16.06 -19.57 5.99
C TYR A 93 -14.65 -19.07 6.31
N SER A 94 -14.55 -18.33 7.41
CA SER A 94 -13.26 -17.92 7.98
C SER A 94 -12.68 -19.06 8.82
N SER A 95 -11.48 -19.55 8.44
CA SER A 95 -10.88 -20.71 9.09
C SER A 95 -9.98 -20.31 10.26
N GLU A 96 -9.03 -19.40 10.01
CA GLU A 96 -8.01 -19.02 10.98
C GLU A 96 -7.63 -17.54 10.83
N ILE A 97 -7.12 -16.93 11.91
CA ILE A 97 -6.37 -15.68 11.77
C ILE A 97 -5.09 -16.01 11.03
N MET A 98 -4.74 -15.15 10.09
CA MET A 98 -3.61 -15.38 9.25
C MET A 98 -2.30 -15.02 9.97
N GLU A 99 -1.71 -15.99 10.67
CA GLU A 99 -0.49 -15.78 11.46
C GLU A 99 0.69 -15.27 10.61
N SER A 100 0.90 -15.89 9.45
CA SER A 100 1.91 -15.51 8.47
C SER A 100 1.45 -15.89 7.07
N VAL A 101 2.05 -15.25 6.09
CA VAL A 101 1.97 -15.64 4.69
C VAL A 101 3.32 -15.44 4.06
N ALA A 102 3.77 -16.44 3.29
CA ALA A 102 5.10 -16.42 2.72
C ALA A 102 6.15 -16.18 3.83
N THR A 103 6.99 -15.16 3.69
CA THR A 103 7.97 -14.72 4.68
C THR A 103 7.45 -13.58 5.56
N ALA A 104 6.26 -13.05 5.30
CA ALA A 104 5.69 -11.93 6.04
C ALA A 104 4.99 -12.43 7.32
N ASN A 105 5.39 -11.86 8.46
CA ASN A 105 4.74 -12.07 9.74
C ASN A 105 3.60 -11.07 9.90
N LEU A 106 2.40 -11.54 10.19
CA LEU A 106 1.25 -10.68 10.44
C LEU A 106 0.87 -10.76 11.92
N TYR A 107 0.28 -11.88 12.35
CA TYR A 107 -0.17 -12.07 13.74
C TYR A 107 0.65 -13.11 14.50
N SER A 108 1.59 -13.80 13.84
CA SER A 108 2.31 -14.94 14.44
C SER A 108 3.08 -14.52 15.69
N ASN A 109 3.81 -13.41 15.65
CA ASN A 109 4.58 -12.94 16.82
C ASN A 109 3.69 -12.61 18.01
N LEU A 110 2.56 -11.91 17.77
CA LEU A 110 1.60 -11.57 18.80
C LEU A 110 1.00 -12.84 19.44
N ILE A 111 0.54 -13.78 18.63
CA ILE A 111 -0.05 -15.04 19.10
C ILE A 111 0.99 -15.86 19.86
N GLN A 112 2.22 -15.93 19.34
CA GLN A 112 3.31 -16.69 19.96
C GLN A 112 3.72 -16.08 21.31
N LYS A 113 3.75 -14.75 21.45
CA LYS A 113 4.00 -14.06 22.72
C LYS A 113 3.06 -14.55 23.84
N PHE A 114 1.76 -14.69 23.53
CA PHE A 114 0.78 -15.20 24.49
C PHE A 114 0.98 -16.70 24.77
N LYS A 115 1.20 -17.51 23.72
CA LYS A 115 1.48 -18.95 23.87
C LYS A 115 2.70 -19.23 24.76
N ASP A 116 3.82 -18.54 24.50
CA ASP A 116 5.07 -18.65 25.28
C ASP A 116 4.88 -18.20 26.73
N SER A 117 3.97 -17.26 26.94
CA SER A 117 3.60 -16.80 28.27
C SER A 117 2.65 -17.76 29.01
N GLY A 118 2.28 -18.90 28.43
CA GLY A 118 1.44 -19.92 29.04
C GLY A 118 -0.06 -19.75 28.81
N TYR A 119 -0.45 -18.92 27.84
CA TYR A 119 -1.81 -18.96 27.30
C TYR A 119 -1.98 -20.17 26.36
N GLN A 120 -3.19 -20.71 26.31
CA GLN A 120 -3.58 -21.88 25.55
C GLN A 120 -4.80 -21.54 24.70
N LEU A 121 -4.74 -21.91 23.42
CA LEU A 121 -5.85 -21.76 22.49
C LEU A 121 -7.11 -22.44 23.04
N GLU A 122 -8.25 -21.80 22.83
CA GLU A 122 -9.58 -22.29 23.22
C GLU A 122 -9.78 -22.48 24.74
N GLN A 123 -8.86 -21.96 25.56
CA GLN A 123 -8.96 -21.95 27.01
C GLN A 123 -8.84 -20.54 27.58
N ASN A 124 -7.79 -19.82 27.25
CA ASN A 124 -7.61 -18.42 27.67
C ASN A 124 -6.99 -17.54 26.58
N LEU A 125 -6.67 -18.12 25.41
CA LEU A 125 -6.40 -17.38 24.19
C LEU A 125 -7.42 -17.80 23.14
N PHE A 126 -8.17 -16.84 22.64
CA PHE A 126 -9.20 -17.05 21.64
C PHE A 126 -8.86 -16.19 20.42
N LEU A 127 -8.92 -16.81 19.24
CA LEU A 127 -8.76 -16.12 17.98
C LEU A 127 -10.15 -15.96 17.36
N SER A 128 -10.43 -14.81 16.78
CA SER A 128 -11.73 -14.52 16.17
C SER A 128 -11.58 -14.18 14.69
N PRO A 129 -11.23 -15.16 13.83
CA PRO A 129 -11.27 -14.94 12.40
C PRO A 129 -12.72 -14.71 11.95
N TYR A 130 -12.90 -13.83 10.97
CA TYR A 130 -14.21 -13.48 10.42
C TYR A 130 -14.09 -13.23 8.91
N ASP A 131 -15.23 -13.28 8.23
CA ASP A 131 -15.27 -12.93 6.82
C ASP A 131 -15.21 -11.41 6.67
N TRP A 132 -14.02 -10.92 6.40
CA TRP A 132 -13.69 -9.50 6.25
C TRP A 132 -14.32 -8.84 5.02
N ARG A 133 -15.04 -9.58 4.19
CA ARG A 133 -15.79 -9.05 3.04
C ARG A 133 -17.17 -8.57 3.46
N LEU A 134 -17.75 -9.19 4.49
CA LEU A 134 -19.14 -9.03 4.89
C LEU A 134 -19.34 -7.84 5.81
N ASP A 135 -20.61 -7.43 5.91
CA ASP A 135 -21.10 -6.38 6.81
C ASP A 135 -20.69 -6.64 8.26
N ILE A 136 -20.18 -5.59 8.93
CA ILE A 136 -19.68 -5.67 10.31
C ILE A 136 -20.77 -6.16 11.26
N ALA A 137 -22.04 -5.75 11.06
CA ALA A 137 -23.14 -6.20 11.91
C ALA A 137 -23.34 -7.71 11.80
N SER A 138 -23.25 -8.26 10.59
CA SER A 138 -23.35 -9.71 10.35
C SER A 138 -22.16 -10.46 10.96
N SER A 139 -20.94 -9.94 10.79
CA SER A 139 -19.72 -10.52 11.36
C SER A 139 -19.71 -10.51 12.89
N SER A 140 -20.42 -9.57 13.53
CA SER A 140 -20.51 -9.47 15.00
C SER A 140 -21.16 -10.70 15.65
N LEU A 141 -21.98 -11.44 14.90
CA LEU A 141 -22.62 -12.67 15.38
C LEU A 141 -21.59 -13.79 15.65
N GLU A 142 -20.58 -13.91 14.79
CA GLU A 142 -19.49 -14.87 14.96
C GLU A 142 -18.60 -14.49 16.15
N LEU A 143 -18.26 -13.20 16.28
CA LEU A 143 -17.54 -12.68 17.44
C LEU A 143 -18.27 -13.02 18.75
N GLY A 144 -19.60 -12.89 18.79
CA GLY A 144 -20.41 -13.24 19.94
C GLY A 144 -20.28 -14.71 20.38
N ARG A 145 -20.03 -15.65 19.46
CA ARG A 145 -19.75 -17.06 19.81
C ARG A 145 -18.39 -17.20 20.50
N VAL A 146 -17.37 -16.50 20.02
CA VAL A 146 -16.03 -16.49 20.62
C VAL A 146 -16.07 -15.87 22.01
N VAL A 147 -16.73 -14.72 22.17
CA VAL A 147 -16.86 -14.01 23.44
C VAL A 147 -17.55 -14.87 24.50
N ARG A 148 -18.64 -15.57 24.14
CA ARG A 148 -19.31 -16.49 25.07
C ARG A 148 -18.39 -17.61 25.55
N ARG A 149 -17.61 -18.23 24.67
CA ARG A 149 -16.62 -19.26 25.04
C ARG A 149 -15.53 -18.69 25.95
N ALA A 150 -15.06 -17.49 25.65
CA ALA A 150 -14.05 -16.80 26.45
C ALA A 150 -14.58 -16.52 27.86
N ILE A 151 -15.75 -15.91 28.01
CA ILE A 151 -16.38 -15.62 29.32
C ILE A 151 -16.59 -16.91 30.12
N GLN A 152 -17.03 -18.01 29.48
CA GLN A 152 -17.19 -19.31 30.16
C GLN A 152 -15.88 -19.88 30.72
N ASN A 153 -14.74 -19.55 30.11
CA ASN A 153 -13.43 -19.95 30.60
C ASN A 153 -12.78 -18.90 31.52
N SER A 154 -13.35 -17.70 31.63
CA SER A 154 -12.81 -16.66 32.48
C SER A 154 -12.94 -17.01 33.97
N PRO A 155 -11.88 -16.80 34.78
CA PRO A 155 -11.98 -16.95 36.23
C PRO A 155 -12.78 -15.84 36.91
N THR A 156 -12.95 -14.65 36.30
CA THR A 156 -13.76 -13.54 36.86
C THR A 156 -15.03 -13.24 36.08
N GLY A 157 -15.23 -13.91 34.93
CA GLY A 157 -16.29 -13.60 33.97
C GLY A 157 -15.96 -12.42 33.05
N ARG A 158 -14.72 -11.90 33.08
CA ARG A 158 -14.26 -10.82 32.21
C ARG A 158 -13.34 -11.31 31.09
N VAL A 159 -13.17 -10.50 30.04
CA VAL A 159 -12.30 -10.83 28.90
C VAL A 159 -11.50 -9.60 28.44
N ASN A 160 -10.35 -9.84 27.82
CA ASN A 160 -9.55 -8.81 27.18
C ASN A 160 -9.69 -8.89 25.66
N PHE A 161 -9.74 -7.75 24.99
CA PHE A 161 -9.73 -7.65 23.53
C PHE A 161 -8.42 -7.03 23.04
N ILE A 162 -7.84 -7.63 22.00
CA ILE A 162 -6.77 -7.05 21.20
C ILE A 162 -7.30 -6.97 19.78
N THR A 163 -7.41 -5.77 19.25
CA THR A 163 -8.04 -5.52 17.96
C THR A 163 -7.08 -4.76 17.04
N HIS A 164 -7.09 -5.11 15.77
CA HIS A 164 -6.28 -4.47 14.74
C HIS A 164 -7.16 -3.90 13.64
N SER A 165 -6.92 -2.66 13.22
CA SER A 165 -7.55 -2.08 12.03
C SER A 165 -9.08 -2.24 12.07
N MET A 166 -9.70 -2.75 11.00
CA MET A 166 -11.15 -3.01 10.93
C MET A 166 -11.69 -3.94 12.05
N GLY A 167 -10.86 -4.81 12.64
CA GLY A 167 -11.27 -5.64 13.78
C GLY A 167 -11.69 -4.83 15.00
N GLY A 168 -11.16 -3.62 15.15
CA GLY A 168 -11.60 -2.69 16.18
C GLY A 168 -13.01 -2.17 15.94
N LEU A 169 -13.39 -1.91 14.68
CA LEU A 169 -14.77 -1.56 14.31
C LEU A 169 -15.74 -2.71 14.59
N LEU A 170 -15.32 -3.94 14.33
CA LEU A 170 -16.11 -5.15 14.63
C LEU A 170 -16.39 -5.30 16.13
N VAL A 171 -15.35 -5.18 16.96
CA VAL A 171 -15.52 -5.24 18.43
C VAL A 171 -16.35 -4.07 18.93
N LYS A 172 -16.10 -2.85 18.42
CA LYS A 172 -16.88 -1.65 18.75
C LYS A 172 -18.37 -1.88 18.50
N TYR A 173 -18.74 -2.33 17.30
CA TYR A 173 -20.14 -2.65 16.96
C TYR A 173 -20.72 -3.73 17.88
N TYR A 174 -19.96 -4.80 18.14
CA TYR A 174 -20.41 -5.87 19.04
C TYR A 174 -20.69 -5.36 20.46
N LEU A 175 -19.84 -4.49 21.00
CA LEU A 175 -20.00 -3.89 22.32
C LEU A 175 -21.15 -2.88 22.38
N MET A 176 -21.46 -2.16 21.29
CA MET A 176 -22.65 -1.32 21.19
C MET A 176 -23.93 -2.13 21.40
N GLU A 177 -24.02 -3.31 20.77
CA GLU A 177 -25.20 -4.16 20.80
C GLU A 177 -25.33 -5.00 22.09
N ASN A 178 -24.21 -5.36 22.71
CA ASN A 178 -24.18 -6.33 23.82
C ASN A 178 -23.74 -5.74 25.17
N GLY A 179 -23.32 -4.47 25.19
CA GLY A 179 -22.68 -3.83 26.33
C GLY A 179 -21.24 -4.31 26.55
N ASP A 180 -20.52 -3.58 27.40
CA ASP A 180 -19.07 -3.75 27.63
C ASP A 180 -18.70 -4.04 29.11
N SER A 181 -19.70 -4.32 29.96
CA SER A 181 -19.49 -4.55 31.41
C SER A 181 -18.57 -5.73 31.76
N TYR A 182 -18.35 -6.68 30.85
CA TYR A 182 -17.46 -7.83 31.00
C TYR A 182 -16.07 -7.59 30.39
N VAL A 183 -15.81 -6.41 29.85
CA VAL A 183 -14.51 -6.07 29.25
C VAL A 183 -13.53 -5.66 30.34
N ASP A 184 -12.47 -6.45 30.52
CA ASP A 184 -11.38 -6.14 31.44
C ASP A 184 -10.43 -5.11 30.83
N LYS A 185 -9.98 -5.33 29.58
CA LYS A 185 -9.14 -4.41 28.80
C LYS A 185 -9.54 -4.45 27.33
N LEU A 186 -9.53 -3.29 26.69
CA LEU A 186 -9.82 -3.13 25.27
C LEU A 186 -8.67 -2.41 24.59
N ILE A 187 -7.94 -3.11 23.73
CA ILE A 187 -6.79 -2.57 23.00
C ILE A 187 -7.17 -2.38 21.54
N PHE A 188 -7.12 -1.14 21.06
CA PHE A 188 -7.26 -0.76 19.65
C PHE A 188 -5.90 -0.46 19.06
N ALA A 189 -5.51 -1.15 17.99
CA ALA A 189 -4.30 -0.86 17.23
C ALA A 189 -4.68 -0.38 15.82
N GLY A 190 -4.42 0.90 15.52
CA GLY A 190 -4.67 1.50 14.20
C GLY A 190 -6.12 1.39 13.72
N THR A 191 -7.12 1.45 14.62
CA THR A 191 -8.53 1.27 14.22
C THR A 191 -9.06 2.51 13.52
N PRO A 192 -9.58 2.43 12.27
CA PRO A 192 -10.13 3.60 11.57
C PRO A 192 -11.53 3.94 12.11
N HIS A 193 -11.63 4.45 13.34
CA HIS A 193 -12.90 4.68 14.01
C HIS A 193 -13.87 5.59 13.26
N LEU A 194 -13.34 6.51 12.44
CA LEU A 194 -14.10 7.44 11.60
C LEU A 194 -13.98 7.11 10.10
N GLY A 195 -13.35 5.98 9.75
CA GLY A 195 -12.98 5.62 8.38
C GLY A 195 -11.59 6.13 7.98
N ALA A 196 -11.16 5.76 6.77
CA ALA A 196 -9.87 6.14 6.19
C ALA A 196 -10.01 6.44 4.69
N PRO A 197 -9.41 7.53 4.16
CA PRO A 197 -9.46 7.88 2.74
C PRO A 197 -8.98 6.75 1.81
N LYS A 198 -8.13 5.83 2.29
CA LYS A 198 -7.70 4.66 1.51
C LYS A 198 -8.86 3.75 1.06
N ALA A 199 -9.96 3.68 1.82
CA ALA A 199 -11.15 2.94 1.38
C ALA A 199 -11.81 3.56 0.14
N PHE A 200 -11.71 4.89 -0.02
CA PHE A 200 -12.11 5.57 -1.25
C PHE A 200 -11.21 5.16 -2.41
N ASN A 201 -9.89 5.01 -2.19
CA ASN A 201 -8.99 4.47 -3.22
C ASN A 201 -9.41 3.05 -3.64
N ALA A 202 -9.61 2.16 -2.65
CA ALA A 202 -9.98 0.77 -2.90
C ALA A 202 -11.25 0.61 -3.74
N LEU A 203 -12.30 1.39 -3.44
CA LEU A 203 -13.56 1.34 -4.19
C LEU A 203 -13.44 1.95 -5.58
N ASN A 204 -12.71 3.06 -5.71
CA ASN A 204 -12.73 3.86 -6.93
C ASN A 204 -11.65 3.47 -7.95
N TYR A 205 -10.53 2.97 -7.46
CA TYR A 205 -9.32 2.78 -8.24
C TYR A 205 -8.68 1.40 -8.02
N GLY A 206 -9.04 0.74 -6.91
CA GLY A 206 -8.44 -0.53 -6.50
C GLY A 206 -7.23 -0.30 -5.60
N ASP A 207 -7.13 -1.11 -4.56
CA ASP A 207 -6.08 -1.04 -3.54
C ASP A 207 -5.99 -2.43 -2.88
N ASP A 208 -4.81 -2.81 -2.40
CA ASP A 208 -4.59 -4.08 -1.72
C ASP A 208 -4.65 -3.97 -0.19
N PHE A 209 -4.98 -2.80 0.37
CA PHE A 209 -4.99 -2.51 1.80
C PHE A 209 -3.68 -2.86 2.51
N ASP A 210 -2.55 -2.57 1.85
CA ASP A 210 -1.19 -2.87 2.33
C ASP A 210 -0.89 -4.37 2.43
N PHE A 211 -1.69 -5.18 1.76
CA PHE A 211 -1.60 -6.63 1.79
C PHE A 211 -0.77 -7.15 0.60
N LYS A 212 0.53 -7.35 0.85
CA LYS A 212 1.51 -7.75 -0.17
C LYS A 212 2.28 -8.98 0.29
N PHE A 213 2.53 -9.94 -0.61
CA PHE A 213 3.34 -11.13 -0.33
C PHE A 213 4.42 -11.34 -1.38
N PHE A 214 5.68 -11.53 -0.96
CA PHE A 214 6.82 -11.64 -1.87
C PHE A 214 6.95 -10.47 -2.88
N GLY A 215 6.40 -9.29 -2.56
CA GLY A 215 6.32 -8.17 -3.52
C GLY A 215 5.14 -8.26 -4.52
N PHE A 216 4.31 -9.30 -4.44
CA PHE A 216 3.09 -9.41 -5.22
C PHE A 216 1.93 -8.82 -4.41
N GLY A 217 1.44 -7.65 -4.86
CA GLY A 217 0.14 -7.09 -4.43
C GLY A 217 -0.99 -7.63 -5.31
N LEU A 218 -2.24 -7.33 -4.96
CA LEU A 218 -3.36 -7.65 -5.83
C LEU A 218 -3.38 -6.73 -7.06
N ASN A 219 -3.76 -7.26 -8.22
CA ASN A 219 -4.04 -6.41 -9.38
C ASN A 219 -5.13 -5.38 -9.00
N PRO A 220 -4.87 -4.06 -9.10
CA PRO A 220 -5.82 -3.04 -8.66
C PRO A 220 -7.18 -3.15 -9.34
N LYS A 221 -7.25 -3.51 -10.62
CA LYS A 221 -8.52 -3.69 -11.33
C LYS A 221 -9.32 -4.85 -10.73
N LYS A 222 -8.65 -5.95 -10.39
CA LYS A 222 -9.31 -7.09 -9.72
C LYS A 222 -9.72 -6.74 -8.29
N ALA A 223 -8.86 -6.06 -7.54
CA ALA A 223 -9.18 -5.58 -6.20
C ALA A 223 -10.41 -4.65 -6.19
N LYS A 224 -10.47 -3.70 -7.15
CA LYS A 224 -11.63 -2.82 -7.38
C LYS A 224 -12.89 -3.62 -7.67
N ASP A 225 -12.81 -4.55 -8.63
CA ASP A 225 -13.91 -5.42 -9.07
C ASP A 225 -14.49 -6.26 -7.92
N ILE A 226 -13.62 -6.83 -7.10
CA ILE A 226 -13.99 -7.59 -5.90
C ILE A 226 -14.64 -6.70 -4.83
N SER A 227 -14.12 -5.48 -4.63
CA SER A 227 -14.57 -4.55 -3.60
C SER A 227 -15.93 -3.89 -3.90
N GLN A 228 -16.39 -3.90 -5.16
CA GLN A 228 -17.62 -3.18 -5.56
C GLN A 228 -18.85 -3.53 -4.73
N ASN A 229 -18.92 -4.75 -4.22
CA ASN A 229 -20.03 -5.23 -3.42
C ASN A 229 -19.64 -5.72 -2.01
N MET A 230 -18.48 -5.31 -1.48
CA MET A 230 -18.04 -5.69 -0.12
C MET A 230 -18.49 -4.69 0.93
N PRO A 231 -19.54 -4.95 1.74
CA PRO A 231 -20.02 -3.99 2.73
C PRO A 231 -18.92 -3.45 3.65
N ALA A 232 -18.00 -4.31 4.10
CA ALA A 232 -16.88 -3.94 4.96
C ALA A 232 -16.03 -2.79 4.40
N VAL A 233 -15.79 -2.76 3.08
CA VAL A 233 -14.99 -1.68 2.46
C VAL A 233 -15.75 -0.36 2.48
N TYR A 234 -17.08 -0.39 2.31
CA TYR A 234 -17.92 0.81 2.42
C TYR A 234 -17.98 1.32 3.86
N GLU A 235 -18.02 0.43 4.86
CA GLU A 235 -17.98 0.78 6.29
C GLU A 235 -16.62 1.34 6.77
N LEU A 236 -15.58 1.26 5.92
CA LEU A 236 -14.27 1.89 6.14
C LEU A 236 -14.15 3.29 5.52
N LEU A 237 -15.14 3.75 4.74
CA LEU A 237 -15.13 5.09 4.15
C LEU A 237 -15.16 6.16 5.24
N PRO A 238 -14.54 7.34 5.01
CA PRO A 238 -14.69 8.44 5.94
C PRO A 238 -16.16 8.86 6.13
N GLY A 239 -16.63 8.81 7.38
CA GLY A 239 -17.97 9.23 7.77
C GLY A 239 -18.12 10.76 7.89
N ARG A 240 -19.31 11.19 8.30
CA ARG A 240 -19.60 12.63 8.55
C ARG A 240 -18.70 13.21 9.63
N GLU A 241 -18.46 12.45 10.69
CA GLU A 241 -17.65 12.90 11.81
C GLU A 241 -16.16 12.99 11.43
N TYR A 242 -15.69 12.18 10.46
CA TYR A 242 -14.38 12.39 9.85
C TYR A 242 -14.30 13.76 9.19
N ILE A 243 -15.24 14.08 8.29
CA ILE A 243 -15.23 15.36 7.56
C ILE A 243 -15.36 16.54 8.52
N ASN A 244 -16.17 16.43 9.57
CA ASN A 244 -16.31 17.46 10.61
C ASN A 244 -14.97 17.76 11.32
N LYS A 245 -14.13 16.74 11.55
CA LYS A 245 -12.88 16.87 12.31
C LYS A 245 -11.65 17.13 11.43
N ALA A 246 -11.58 16.48 10.27
CA ALA A 246 -10.42 16.50 9.37
C ALA A 246 -10.59 17.40 8.14
N GLY A 247 -11.82 17.81 7.81
CA GLY A 247 -12.15 18.44 6.54
C GLY A 247 -12.47 17.44 5.43
N ALA A 248 -12.77 17.96 4.24
CA ALA A 248 -13.07 17.13 3.08
C ALA A 248 -11.86 16.30 2.64
N TYR A 249 -12.11 15.04 2.27
CA TYR A 249 -11.08 14.15 1.73
C TYR A 249 -11.17 14.00 0.21
N VAL A 250 -12.13 14.65 -0.45
CA VAL A 250 -12.25 14.68 -1.90
C VAL A 250 -12.45 16.12 -2.35
N ARG A 251 -11.74 16.52 -3.40
CA ARG A 251 -11.90 17.78 -4.11
C ARG A 251 -12.23 17.50 -5.57
N ASP A 252 -13.16 18.29 -6.12
CA ASP A 252 -13.51 18.21 -7.54
C ASP A 252 -12.44 18.88 -8.43
N ASN A 253 -12.68 18.86 -9.74
CA ASN A 253 -11.80 19.42 -10.78
C ASN A 253 -11.59 20.93 -10.72
N ASN A 254 -12.32 21.66 -9.87
CA ASN A 254 -12.11 23.07 -9.61
C ASN A 254 -11.40 23.31 -8.26
N GLY A 255 -10.97 22.25 -7.59
CA GLY A 255 -10.39 22.28 -6.25
C GLY A 255 -11.42 22.52 -5.15
N VAL A 256 -12.72 22.36 -5.42
CA VAL A 256 -13.77 22.56 -4.42
C VAL A 256 -13.84 21.34 -3.51
N GLU A 257 -13.71 21.59 -2.20
CA GLU A 257 -13.89 20.58 -1.16
C GLU A 257 -15.31 20.05 -1.13
N LEU A 258 -15.46 18.73 -1.27
CA LEU A 258 -16.75 18.05 -1.23
C LEU A 258 -17.10 17.67 0.20
N ASP A 259 -18.30 18.04 0.63
CA ASP A 259 -18.88 17.51 1.86
C ASP A 259 -19.27 16.03 1.70
N TYR A 260 -19.84 15.46 2.77
CA TYR A 260 -20.24 14.05 2.78
C TYR A 260 -21.23 13.73 1.65
N GLU A 261 -22.31 14.51 1.55
CA GLU A 261 -23.37 14.34 0.57
C GLU A 261 -22.85 14.40 -0.87
N ASN A 262 -22.01 15.39 -1.19
CA ASN A 262 -21.46 15.54 -2.52
C ASN A 262 -20.44 14.44 -2.84
N THR A 263 -19.66 13.98 -1.87
CA THR A 263 -18.76 12.83 -2.04
C THR A 263 -19.54 11.54 -2.32
N GLN A 264 -20.62 11.30 -1.57
CA GLN A 264 -21.52 10.17 -1.81
C GLN A 264 -22.18 10.25 -3.18
N GLN A 265 -22.66 11.44 -3.57
CA GLN A 265 -23.30 11.66 -4.87
C GLN A 265 -22.31 11.45 -6.03
N LEU A 266 -21.06 11.87 -5.86
CA LEU A 266 -19.98 11.61 -6.82
C LEU A 266 -19.78 10.10 -7.01
N MET A 267 -19.72 9.31 -5.93
CA MET A 267 -19.60 7.85 -5.99
C MET A 267 -20.84 7.18 -6.61
N VAL A 268 -22.05 7.66 -6.32
CA VAL A 268 -23.30 7.11 -6.88
C VAL A 268 -23.44 7.40 -8.37
N THR A 269 -23.05 8.60 -8.81
CA THR A 269 -23.18 9.01 -10.22
C THR A 269 -22.02 8.54 -11.09
N GLY A 270 -20.85 8.35 -10.48
CA GLY A 270 -19.60 8.12 -11.18
C GLY A 270 -19.04 9.36 -11.88
N GLN A 271 -19.56 10.55 -11.55
CA GLN A 271 -19.02 11.80 -12.07
C GLN A 271 -17.54 11.93 -11.66
N LEU A 272 -16.65 12.24 -12.60
CA LEU A 272 -15.18 12.27 -12.46
C LEU A 272 -14.50 10.92 -12.17
N LEU A 273 -15.24 9.87 -11.80
CA LEU A 273 -14.70 8.54 -11.49
C LEU A 273 -14.73 7.56 -12.68
N GLY A 274 -15.54 7.86 -13.71
CA GLY A 274 -15.72 7.01 -14.89
C GLY A 274 -16.69 5.84 -14.69
N ASP A 275 -17.00 5.46 -13.45
CA ASP A 275 -17.98 4.43 -13.09
C ASP A 275 -18.62 4.68 -11.70
N HIS A 276 -19.68 3.94 -11.37
CA HIS A 276 -20.51 4.18 -10.18
C HIS A 276 -20.31 3.12 -9.09
N ARG A 277 -20.69 3.47 -7.86
CA ARG A 277 -20.65 2.61 -6.67
C ARG A 277 -22.04 2.18 -6.23
N ASN A 278 -22.06 1.12 -5.43
CA ASN A 278 -23.29 0.53 -4.92
C ASN A 278 -23.96 1.46 -3.91
N SER A 279 -25.02 2.14 -4.35
CA SER A 279 -25.75 3.11 -3.53
C SER A 279 -26.41 2.49 -2.29
N ALA A 280 -26.80 1.21 -2.34
CA ALA A 280 -27.36 0.51 -1.19
C ALA A 280 -26.29 0.24 -0.11
N LEU A 281 -25.04 -0.05 -0.52
CA LEU A 281 -23.92 -0.22 0.41
C LEU A 281 -23.45 1.11 0.99
N LEU A 282 -23.41 2.17 0.19
CA LEU A 282 -23.16 3.54 0.67
C LEU A 282 -24.18 3.96 1.75
N GLY A 283 -25.47 3.68 1.52
CA GLY A 283 -26.51 3.94 2.51
C GLY A 283 -26.36 3.12 3.80
N ARG A 284 -25.91 1.85 3.71
CA ARG A 284 -25.61 1.02 4.88
C ARG A 284 -24.42 1.56 5.68
N ALA A 285 -23.35 1.96 5.00
CA ALA A 285 -22.19 2.56 5.65
C ALA A 285 -22.56 3.87 6.39
N ASP A 286 -23.42 4.72 5.81
CA ASP A 286 -23.92 5.93 6.50
C ASP A 286 -24.64 5.57 7.82
N VAL A 287 -25.50 4.54 7.80
CA VAL A 287 -26.18 4.06 9.01
C VAL A 287 -25.18 3.52 10.03
N PHE A 288 -24.17 2.76 9.58
CA PHE A 288 -23.09 2.27 10.44
C PHE A 288 -22.36 3.44 11.12
N HIS A 289 -21.93 4.45 10.37
CA HIS A 289 -21.22 5.62 10.91
C HIS A 289 -22.08 6.46 11.87
N GLN A 290 -23.36 6.67 11.56
CA GLN A 290 -24.26 7.40 12.46
C GLN A 290 -24.39 6.76 13.84
N LEU A 291 -24.25 5.42 13.92
CA LEU A 291 -24.28 4.69 15.18
C LEU A 291 -22.89 4.57 15.81
N SER A 292 -21.90 4.20 15.01
CA SER A 292 -20.53 3.90 15.45
C SER A 292 -19.80 5.17 15.87
N ASP A 293 -19.83 6.24 15.09
CA ASP A 293 -19.01 7.44 15.31
C ASP A 293 -19.34 8.20 16.60
N VAL A 294 -20.49 7.93 17.22
CA VAL A 294 -20.89 8.55 18.50
C VAL A 294 -20.69 7.64 19.70
N TRP A 295 -20.34 6.37 19.49
CA TRP A 295 -20.14 5.42 20.57
C TRP A 295 -18.82 5.67 21.29
N ILE A 296 -18.90 5.63 22.62
CA ILE A 296 -17.75 5.72 23.53
C ILE A 296 -17.86 4.56 24.53
N PRO A 297 -16.76 3.82 24.79
CA PRO A 297 -16.75 2.74 25.76
C PRO A 297 -17.08 3.25 27.17
N GLN A 298 -17.85 2.47 27.93
CA GLN A 298 -18.10 2.69 29.35
C GLN A 298 -17.02 2.04 30.23
N SER A 299 -16.32 1.01 29.71
CA SER A 299 -15.15 0.43 30.37
C SER A 299 -14.04 1.48 30.54
N SER A 300 -13.39 1.49 31.71
CA SER A 300 -12.32 2.45 32.03
C SER A 300 -10.96 2.06 31.47
N ASN A 301 -10.80 0.84 30.94
CA ASN A 301 -9.50 0.26 30.58
C ASN A 301 -9.37 0.11 29.06
N VAL A 302 -9.39 1.25 28.37
CA VAL A 302 -9.26 1.34 26.92
C VAL A 302 -7.87 1.84 26.60
N TYR A 303 -7.17 1.17 25.70
CA TYR A 303 -5.81 1.48 25.31
C TYR A 303 -5.73 1.61 23.79
N ASN A 304 -5.16 2.71 23.31
CA ASN A 304 -5.06 2.98 21.88
C ASN A 304 -3.60 2.97 21.45
N LEU A 305 -3.22 2.09 20.54
CA LEU A 305 -1.93 2.13 19.85
C LEU A 305 -2.12 2.93 18.57
N LEU A 306 -1.54 4.13 18.55
CA LEU A 306 -1.78 5.16 17.56
C LEU A 306 -0.49 5.43 16.77
N GLY A 307 -0.40 4.98 15.52
CA GLY A 307 0.71 5.37 14.67
C GLY A 307 0.60 6.84 14.25
N CYS A 308 1.72 7.55 14.25
CA CYS A 308 1.77 8.94 13.82
C CYS A 308 3.04 9.31 13.07
N ARG A 309 2.91 10.34 12.22
CA ARG A 309 3.95 10.93 11.38
C ARG A 309 4.54 9.98 10.35
N ASP A 310 3.81 8.91 10.02
CA ASP A 310 3.91 8.29 8.71
C ASP A 310 3.07 9.13 7.73
N TYR A 311 3.77 9.94 6.93
CA TYR A 311 3.15 10.84 5.96
C TYR A 311 2.90 10.19 4.60
N ASP A 312 3.05 8.87 4.51
CA ASP A 312 2.54 8.12 3.35
C ASP A 312 1.03 7.84 3.48
N THR A 313 0.46 8.18 4.64
CA THR A 313 -0.99 8.10 4.90
C THR A 313 -1.74 9.07 4.00
N ILE A 314 -2.63 8.53 3.14
CA ILE A 314 -3.48 9.33 2.25
C ILE A 314 -4.49 10.15 3.07
N GLY A 315 -4.47 11.47 2.89
CA GLY A 315 -5.38 12.41 3.53
C GLY A 315 -6.55 12.84 2.65
N SER A 316 -6.30 13.09 1.38
CA SER A 316 -7.33 13.54 0.43
C SER A 316 -6.94 13.27 -1.03
N PHE A 317 -7.94 13.37 -1.91
CA PHE A 317 -7.85 13.24 -3.36
C PHE A 317 -8.29 14.54 -4.04
N GLN A 318 -7.54 14.97 -5.05
CA GLN A 318 -7.90 16.01 -6.00
C GLN A 318 -8.21 15.32 -7.33
N LEU A 319 -9.46 15.39 -7.79
CA LEU A 319 -9.92 14.75 -9.02
C LEU A 319 -9.93 15.77 -10.16
N ASP A 320 -9.31 15.47 -11.30
CA ASP A 320 -9.27 16.38 -12.45
C ASP A 320 -10.19 15.91 -13.59
N GLU A 321 -10.53 16.81 -14.54
CA GLU A 321 -11.50 16.51 -15.61
C GLU A 321 -11.04 15.41 -16.58
N ASP A 322 -9.72 15.26 -16.74
CA ASP A 322 -9.11 14.25 -17.60
C ASP A 322 -9.03 12.86 -16.92
N GLY A 323 -9.52 12.74 -15.69
CA GLY A 323 -9.48 11.52 -14.89
C GLY A 323 -8.17 11.32 -14.12
N SER A 324 -7.22 12.26 -14.23
CA SER A 324 -6.05 12.27 -13.36
C SER A 324 -6.46 12.60 -11.92
N VAL A 325 -5.66 12.10 -10.98
CA VAL A 325 -5.89 12.26 -9.56
C VAL A 325 -4.57 12.64 -8.92
N ASP A 326 -4.58 13.63 -8.04
CA ASP A 326 -3.46 13.90 -7.12
C ASP A 326 -3.88 13.56 -5.69
N ILE A 327 -2.92 13.17 -4.85
CA ILE A 327 -3.14 12.84 -3.44
C ILE A 327 -2.43 13.82 -2.53
N SER A 328 -3.01 14.06 -1.36
CA SER A 328 -2.36 14.77 -0.25
C SER A 328 -2.08 13.84 0.91
N SER A 329 -1.05 14.15 1.68
CA SER A 329 -0.58 13.35 2.82
C SER A 329 -1.05 13.94 4.14
N VAL A 330 -1.32 13.07 5.12
CA VAL A 330 -1.60 13.45 6.51
C VAL A 330 -0.79 12.60 7.49
N THR A 331 -0.73 13.00 8.75
CA THR A 331 -0.13 12.16 9.80
C THR A 331 -0.99 10.94 10.09
N GLY A 332 -0.37 9.78 10.18
CA GLY A 332 -1.02 8.51 10.52
C GLY A 332 -0.01 7.39 10.66
N ASP A 333 -0.47 6.17 10.39
CA ASP A 333 0.31 4.94 10.45
C ASP A 333 0.65 4.35 9.06
N GLY A 334 0.45 5.12 7.99
CA GLY A 334 0.63 4.70 6.59
C GLY A 334 -0.69 4.26 5.92
N THR A 335 -1.71 3.95 6.72
CA THR A 335 -3.03 3.48 6.24
C THR A 335 -4.16 4.35 6.80
N VAL A 336 -4.17 4.55 8.11
CA VAL A 336 -5.22 5.22 8.87
C VAL A 336 -4.71 6.58 9.36
N PRO A 337 -5.40 7.69 9.03
CA PRO A 337 -5.11 8.98 9.61
C PRO A 337 -5.19 8.95 11.14
N LEU A 338 -4.20 9.54 11.82
CA LEU A 338 -4.13 9.57 13.29
C LEU A 338 -5.43 10.10 13.90
N LEU A 339 -6.01 11.13 13.28
CA LEU A 339 -7.27 11.74 13.72
C LEU A 339 -8.45 10.76 13.74
N SER A 340 -8.50 9.82 12.79
CA SER A 340 -9.50 8.75 12.78
C SER A 340 -9.22 7.74 13.89
N SER A 341 -7.96 7.31 14.04
CA SER A 341 -7.60 6.31 15.04
C SER A 341 -7.68 6.80 16.49
N GLN A 342 -7.49 8.08 16.75
CA GLN A 342 -7.53 8.65 18.10
C GLN A 342 -8.94 9.07 18.56
N HIS A 343 -9.97 8.76 17.77
CA HIS A 343 -11.33 9.21 18.06
C HIS A 343 -11.88 8.65 19.39
N ILE A 344 -11.51 7.42 19.75
CA ILE A 344 -11.96 6.78 20.99
C ILE A 344 -11.07 7.21 22.17
N PRO A 345 -11.66 7.73 23.27
CA PRO A 345 -10.89 8.10 24.46
C PRO A 345 -10.34 6.85 25.16
N GLY A 346 -9.14 6.98 25.71
CA GLY A 346 -8.44 5.92 26.42
C GLY A 346 -7.00 6.32 26.72
N ASP A 347 -6.23 5.37 27.25
CA ASP A 347 -4.79 5.51 27.42
C ASP A 347 -4.12 5.39 26.04
N ASN A 348 -3.67 6.52 25.51
CA ASN A 348 -3.04 6.60 24.19
C ASN A 348 -1.55 6.24 24.27
N TYR A 349 -1.09 5.39 23.36
CA TYR A 349 0.30 5.09 23.09
C TYR A 349 0.63 5.48 21.66
N TYR A 350 1.24 6.65 21.51
CA TYR A 350 1.66 7.20 20.24
C TYR A 350 2.95 6.51 19.77
N VAL A 351 2.89 5.90 18.59
CA VAL A 351 4.00 5.19 17.94
C VAL A 351 4.54 6.08 16.82
N LEU A 352 5.69 6.70 17.05
CA LEU A 352 6.26 7.70 16.14
C LEU A 352 7.01 7.00 15.00
N TYR A 353 6.48 7.08 13.78
CA TYR A 353 7.05 6.40 12.61
C TYR A 353 8.52 6.76 12.35
N PRO A 354 8.96 8.04 12.35
CA PRO A 354 10.36 8.39 12.11
C PRO A 354 11.37 7.73 13.07
N ALA A 355 10.96 7.50 14.32
CA ALA A 355 11.81 6.88 15.34
C ALA A 355 11.73 5.35 15.33
N THR A 356 10.56 4.81 15.01
CA THR A 356 10.28 3.38 15.19
C THR A 356 10.31 2.59 13.88
N LYS A 357 9.98 3.21 12.75
CA LYS A 357 9.66 2.56 11.47
C LYS A 357 8.50 1.56 11.56
N ILE A 358 7.62 1.72 12.55
CA ILE A 358 6.42 0.91 12.75
C ILE A 358 5.27 1.58 12.01
N ASN A 359 4.84 0.96 10.91
CA ASN A 359 3.64 1.32 10.15
C ASN A 359 2.40 0.57 10.68
N HIS A 360 1.28 0.66 9.96
CA HIS A 360 -0.02 0.07 10.32
C HIS A 360 0.07 -1.40 10.75
N THR A 361 0.61 -2.28 9.91
CA THR A 361 0.81 -3.69 10.25
C THR A 361 1.84 -3.88 11.37
N GLY A 362 2.85 -3.02 11.43
CA GLY A 362 3.84 -2.98 12.50
C GLY A 362 3.23 -2.83 13.90
N LEU A 363 2.07 -2.17 14.03
CA LEU A 363 1.40 -1.96 15.32
C LEU A 363 1.07 -3.29 16.04
N ILE A 364 0.92 -4.39 15.30
CA ILE A 364 0.61 -5.72 15.85
C ILE A 364 1.67 -6.79 15.55
N SER A 365 2.73 -6.46 14.80
CA SER A 365 3.76 -7.42 14.38
C SER A 365 5.16 -7.09 14.91
N ASP A 366 5.44 -5.84 15.30
CA ASP A 366 6.72 -5.43 15.88
C ASP A 366 6.83 -5.84 17.35
N ASP A 367 7.99 -6.39 17.74
CA ASP A 367 8.21 -6.90 19.10
C ASP A 367 8.00 -5.82 20.18
N ARG A 368 8.30 -4.54 19.88
CA ARG A 368 8.15 -3.43 20.83
C ARG A 368 6.68 -3.17 21.16
N THR A 369 5.81 -3.18 20.15
CA THR A 369 4.36 -2.98 20.34
C THR A 369 3.71 -4.23 20.92
N ILE A 370 4.17 -5.43 20.53
CA ILE A 370 3.72 -6.69 21.13
C ILE A 370 4.06 -6.78 22.62
N ASP A 371 5.26 -6.39 23.02
CA ASP A 371 5.67 -6.37 24.43
C ASP A 371 4.85 -5.36 25.24
N LEU A 372 4.53 -4.20 24.65
CA LEU A 372 3.62 -3.22 25.23
C LEU A 372 2.21 -3.80 25.40
N ILE A 373 1.62 -4.37 24.34
CA ILE A 373 0.29 -5.01 24.37
C ILE A 373 0.25 -6.08 25.46
N TYR A 374 1.26 -6.95 25.50
CA TYR A 374 1.33 -8.00 26.53
C TYR A 374 1.44 -7.40 27.93
N GLY A 375 2.29 -6.39 28.13
CA GLY A 375 2.45 -5.67 29.40
C GLY A 375 1.17 -5.01 29.89
N ILE A 376 0.39 -4.41 28.98
CA ILE A 376 -0.96 -3.89 29.25
C ILE A 376 -1.83 -5.04 29.77
N ILE A 377 -1.90 -6.16 29.05
CA ILE A 377 -2.77 -7.30 29.41
C ILE A 377 -2.47 -7.86 30.81
N ILE A 378 -1.20 -7.93 31.21
CA ILE A 378 -0.81 -8.50 32.51
C ILE A 378 -0.63 -7.48 33.64
N ASP A 379 -0.99 -6.20 33.43
CA ASP A 379 -0.76 -5.09 34.38
C ASP A 379 0.70 -4.95 34.82
N ASN A 380 1.62 -5.23 33.90
CA ASN A 380 3.05 -5.12 34.11
C ASN A 380 3.68 -4.48 32.87
N LEU A 381 3.47 -3.17 32.77
CA LEU A 381 3.98 -2.38 31.66
C LEU A 381 5.52 -2.36 31.67
N PRO A 382 6.17 -2.68 30.54
CA PRO A 382 7.59 -2.42 30.39
C PRO A 382 7.86 -0.91 30.37
N ALA A 383 9.13 -0.53 30.52
CA ALA A 383 9.54 0.83 30.13
C ALA A 383 9.20 1.04 28.66
N LEU A 384 8.58 2.18 28.33
CA LEU A 384 8.16 2.44 26.96
C LEU A 384 9.38 2.45 26.01
N PRO A 385 9.32 1.71 24.90
CA PRO A 385 10.37 1.71 23.90
C PRO A 385 10.63 3.11 23.34
N SER A 386 11.86 3.37 22.88
CA SER A 386 12.18 4.63 22.21
C SER A 386 11.26 4.82 20.99
N GLY A 387 10.67 6.02 20.87
CA GLY A 387 9.70 6.34 19.82
C GLY A 387 8.25 5.98 20.16
N ILE A 388 7.97 5.47 21.37
CA ILE A 388 6.61 5.26 21.88
C ILE A 388 6.38 6.12 23.13
N SER A 389 5.27 6.85 23.20
CA SER A 389 4.95 7.75 24.32
C SER A 389 3.45 7.81 24.62
N GLN A 390 3.09 8.23 25.82
CA GLN A 390 1.71 8.54 26.22
C GLN A 390 1.44 10.05 26.31
N GLU A 391 2.41 10.89 25.95
CA GLU A 391 2.21 12.34 25.94
C GLU A 391 1.34 12.74 24.74
N ASP A 392 0.21 13.41 24.98
CA ASP A 392 -0.78 13.78 23.94
C ASP A 392 -0.20 14.61 22.79
N ASN A 393 0.85 15.39 23.08
CA ASN A 393 1.53 16.22 22.10
C ASN A 393 2.82 15.58 21.56
N PHE A 394 3.08 14.30 21.84
CA PHE A 394 4.32 13.63 21.43
C PHE A 394 4.54 13.68 19.91
N CYS A 395 3.47 13.45 19.14
CA CYS A 395 3.54 13.54 17.68
C CYS A 395 3.84 14.97 17.24
N ASP A 396 3.24 15.99 17.86
CA ASP A 396 3.43 17.40 17.49
C ASP A 396 4.78 17.97 17.97
N GLN A 397 5.28 17.52 19.12
CA GLN A 397 6.53 17.99 19.73
C GLN A 397 7.78 17.35 19.15
N ALA A 398 7.66 16.26 18.38
CA ALA A 398 8.81 15.63 17.75
C ALA A 398 9.55 16.65 16.86
N LEU A 399 10.73 17.07 17.31
CA LEU A 399 11.51 18.21 16.78
C LEU A 399 12.07 17.98 15.37
N VAL A 400 11.95 16.76 14.85
CA VAL A 400 12.47 16.40 13.53
C VAL A 400 11.35 16.57 12.52
N ASN A 401 11.49 17.53 11.62
CA ASN A 401 10.65 17.59 10.43
C ASN A 401 10.82 16.31 9.62
N VAL A 402 9.72 15.65 9.29
CA VAL A 402 9.74 14.44 8.46
C VAL A 402 9.75 14.92 7.02
N ARG A 403 10.88 14.71 6.34
CA ARG A 403 11.05 15.04 4.93
C ARG A 403 10.89 13.79 4.09
N ARG A 404 10.03 13.84 3.07
CA ARG A 404 9.84 12.79 2.07
C ARG A 404 9.91 13.41 0.68
N LEU A 405 10.41 12.65 -0.29
CA LEU A 405 10.26 12.99 -1.70
C LEU A 405 9.14 12.14 -2.28
N ARG A 406 8.29 12.76 -3.09
CA ARG A 406 7.23 12.07 -3.84
C ARG A 406 7.44 12.30 -5.32
N PHE A 407 7.73 11.21 -6.03
CA PHE A 407 7.70 11.14 -7.48
C PHE A 407 6.30 10.68 -7.90
N SER A 408 5.71 11.32 -8.90
CA SER A 408 4.41 10.87 -9.42
C SER A 408 4.28 11.09 -10.91
N THR A 409 3.61 10.14 -11.57
CA THR A 409 3.27 10.21 -12.98
C THR A 409 1.78 9.99 -13.20
N HIS A 410 1.29 10.58 -14.30
CA HIS A 410 -0.02 10.26 -14.86
C HIS A 410 0.16 9.38 -16.10
N SER A 411 -0.78 8.47 -16.35
CA SER A 411 -0.72 7.54 -17.50
C SER A 411 -0.59 8.25 -18.85
N PRO A 412 -0.07 7.56 -19.90
CA PRO A 412 0.18 6.12 -20.00
C PRO A 412 1.65 5.71 -19.86
N VAL A 413 2.23 5.97 -18.69
CA VAL A 413 3.61 5.59 -18.34
C VAL A 413 3.67 4.80 -17.03
N ASN A 414 4.67 3.93 -16.89
CA ASN A 414 5.06 3.38 -15.60
C ASN A 414 6.12 4.27 -14.95
N LEU A 415 6.30 4.15 -13.65
CA LEU A 415 7.24 4.94 -12.88
C LEU A 415 8.15 4.02 -12.09
N HIS A 416 9.45 4.22 -12.28
CA HIS A 416 10.52 3.46 -11.63
C HIS A 416 11.48 4.43 -10.96
N VAL A 417 11.82 4.14 -9.71
CA VAL A 417 12.80 4.91 -8.94
C VAL A 417 13.88 3.97 -8.45
N TYR A 418 15.14 4.39 -8.60
CA TYR A 418 16.32 3.66 -8.17
C TYR A 418 17.14 4.52 -7.20
N ASP A 419 17.61 3.92 -6.11
CA ASP A 419 18.59 4.56 -5.22
C ASP A 419 20.03 4.37 -5.73
N SER A 420 20.98 5.05 -5.10
CA SER A 420 22.42 4.94 -5.43
C SER A 420 23.03 3.54 -5.26
N PHE A 421 22.32 2.60 -4.62
CA PHE A 421 22.74 1.21 -4.45
C PHE A 421 22.12 0.29 -5.51
N GLY A 422 21.26 0.82 -6.39
CA GLY A 422 20.52 0.06 -7.40
C GLY A 422 19.29 -0.66 -6.85
N ASN A 423 18.84 -0.34 -5.64
CA ASN A 423 17.55 -0.82 -5.16
C ASN A 423 16.44 -0.11 -5.93
N HIS A 424 15.38 -0.83 -6.28
CA HIS A 424 14.30 -0.37 -7.14
C HIS A 424 12.97 -0.29 -6.38
N THR A 425 12.19 0.76 -6.62
CA THR A 425 10.77 0.84 -6.26
C THR A 425 9.96 1.26 -7.48
N GLY A 426 8.90 0.52 -7.80
CA GLY A 426 8.13 0.68 -9.03
C GLY A 426 7.34 -0.58 -9.38
N LEU A 427 6.84 -0.68 -10.62
CA LEU A 427 6.24 -1.91 -11.12
C LEU A 427 7.33 -2.86 -11.65
N THR A 428 7.09 -4.16 -11.58
CA THR A 428 7.92 -5.19 -12.24
C THR A 428 7.39 -5.44 -13.66
N PRO A 429 8.14 -6.13 -14.54
CA PRO A 429 7.64 -6.53 -15.87
C PRO A 429 6.35 -7.36 -15.82
N GLU A 430 6.12 -8.06 -14.71
CA GLU A 430 4.88 -8.81 -14.43
C GLU A 430 3.77 -7.95 -13.79
N GLU A 431 3.89 -6.61 -13.82
CA GLU A 431 2.98 -5.61 -13.23
C GLU A 431 2.80 -5.69 -11.70
N ASN A 432 3.71 -6.37 -10.99
CA ASN A 432 3.70 -6.42 -9.53
C ASN A 432 4.44 -5.23 -8.92
N ILE A 433 4.04 -4.81 -7.73
CA ILE A 433 4.64 -3.66 -7.03
C ILE A 433 5.91 -4.08 -6.27
N GLU A 434 7.07 -3.60 -6.70
CA GLU A 434 8.34 -3.76 -5.98
C GLU A 434 8.64 -2.51 -5.13
N MET A 435 9.13 -2.71 -3.90
CA MET A 435 9.54 -1.65 -2.98
C MET A 435 10.91 -1.99 -2.35
N GLY A 436 11.92 -2.15 -3.20
CA GLY A 436 13.28 -2.52 -2.81
C GLY A 436 14.04 -1.38 -2.14
N ILE A 437 13.70 -0.11 -2.41
CA ILE A 437 14.33 1.02 -1.72
C ILE A 437 13.89 1.03 -0.25
N PRO A 438 14.83 1.04 0.72
CA PRO A 438 14.48 1.10 2.14
C PRO A 438 13.61 2.31 2.47
N ASP A 439 12.53 2.12 3.25
CA ASP A 439 11.61 3.20 3.66
C ASP A 439 10.91 3.90 2.47
N SER A 440 10.80 3.20 1.34
CA SER A 440 9.98 3.61 0.22
C SER A 440 8.55 3.06 0.30
N ASN A 441 7.64 3.73 -0.39
CA ASN A 441 6.27 3.27 -0.56
C ASN A 441 5.80 3.56 -2.00
N PHE A 442 4.91 2.70 -2.51
CA PHE A 442 4.29 2.82 -3.82
C PHE A 442 2.77 2.79 -3.65
N ILE A 443 2.12 3.87 -4.09
CA ILE A 443 0.66 4.04 -4.09
C ILE A 443 0.21 4.21 -5.54
N ARG A 444 -0.84 3.48 -5.92
CA ARG A 444 -1.50 3.61 -7.23
C ARG A 444 -2.93 4.09 -7.05
N VAL A 445 -3.30 5.12 -7.82
CA VAL A 445 -4.65 5.69 -7.83
C VAL A 445 -5.12 5.72 -9.28
N GLY A 446 -5.73 4.60 -9.68
CA GLY A 446 -6.18 4.33 -11.03
C GLY A 446 -4.96 4.13 -11.93
N ASP A 447 -4.77 5.11 -12.79
CA ASP A 447 -3.72 5.14 -13.80
C ASP A 447 -2.54 6.05 -13.37
N ASN A 448 -2.60 6.58 -12.14
CA ASN A 448 -1.60 7.47 -11.56
C ASN A 448 -0.72 6.70 -10.57
N ASN A 449 0.59 6.94 -10.63
CA ASN A 449 1.58 6.27 -9.78
C ASN A 449 2.22 7.29 -8.84
N PHE A 450 2.42 6.92 -7.58
CA PHE A 450 3.05 7.75 -6.56
C PHE A 450 4.10 6.92 -5.82
N ILE A 451 5.35 7.35 -5.87
CA ILE A 451 6.46 6.73 -5.17
C ILE A 451 6.99 7.70 -4.12
N PHE A 452 6.93 7.28 -2.87
CA PHE A 452 7.48 8.00 -1.74
C PHE A 452 8.84 7.40 -1.38
N VAL A 453 9.85 8.24 -1.19
CA VAL A 453 11.19 7.82 -0.75
C VAL A 453 11.74 8.78 0.31
N PRO A 454 12.78 8.37 1.07
CA PRO A 454 13.47 9.26 1.99
C PRO A 454 14.06 10.49 1.28
N ASP A 455 13.97 11.67 1.90
CA ASP A 455 14.69 12.85 1.42
C ASP A 455 16.19 12.77 1.73
N GLY A 456 17.01 13.52 0.99
CA GLY A 456 18.46 13.64 1.22
C GLY A 456 19.33 12.56 0.58
N ALA A 457 18.77 11.73 -0.29
CA ALA A 457 19.51 10.79 -1.14
C ALA A 457 19.40 11.19 -2.63
N VAL A 458 20.27 10.60 -3.46
CA VAL A 458 20.24 10.74 -4.92
C VAL A 458 19.40 9.60 -5.49
N TYR A 459 18.54 9.93 -6.44
CA TYR A 459 17.65 8.97 -7.11
C TYR A 459 17.75 9.10 -8.61
N SER A 460 17.76 7.96 -9.29
CA SER A 460 17.54 7.86 -10.74
C SER A 460 16.10 7.45 -10.97
N VAL A 461 15.39 8.19 -11.82
CA VAL A 461 13.99 7.92 -12.16
C VAL A 461 13.91 7.53 -13.62
N SER A 462 13.21 6.45 -13.93
CA SER A 462 12.88 6.02 -15.28
C SER A 462 11.35 5.95 -15.44
N ILE A 463 10.89 6.39 -16.61
CA ILE A 463 9.49 6.54 -16.95
C ILE A 463 9.28 5.96 -18.36
N ASP A 464 8.82 4.72 -18.43
CA ASP A 464 8.54 4.01 -19.68
C ASP A 464 7.09 4.18 -20.11
N ALA A 465 6.89 4.56 -21.37
CA ALA A 465 5.58 4.59 -21.97
C ALA A 465 5.08 3.20 -22.36
N TYR A 466 3.77 2.96 -22.19
CA TYR A 466 3.12 1.75 -22.72
C TYR A 466 2.01 2.05 -23.73
N ALA A 467 1.67 3.33 -23.93
CA ALA A 467 0.78 3.78 -24.99
C ALA A 467 1.14 5.20 -25.45
N THR A 468 0.66 5.61 -26.62
CA THR A 468 0.78 6.99 -27.10
C THR A 468 -0.15 7.92 -26.33
N GLY A 469 0.23 9.19 -26.19
CA GLY A 469 -0.56 10.19 -25.44
C GLY A 469 0.33 11.31 -24.92
N SER A 470 0.12 11.68 -23.66
CA SER A 470 1.01 12.55 -22.91
C SER A 470 1.00 12.13 -21.45
N PHE A 471 2.05 12.45 -20.71
CA PHE A 471 2.11 12.24 -19.26
C PHE A 471 2.58 13.52 -18.56
N ASP A 472 2.22 13.66 -17.28
CA ASP A 472 2.90 14.61 -16.42
C ASP A 472 3.83 13.85 -15.49
N PHE A 473 4.94 14.49 -15.14
CA PHE A 473 5.86 14.03 -14.10
C PHE A 473 6.04 15.12 -13.06
N LYS A 474 5.77 14.77 -11.80
CA LYS A 474 5.81 15.70 -10.67
C LYS A 474 6.76 15.15 -9.61
N VAL A 475 7.66 16.01 -9.13
CA VAL A 475 8.53 15.75 -7.98
C VAL A 475 8.15 16.72 -6.88
N LYS A 476 7.72 16.23 -5.71
CA LYS A 476 7.38 17.08 -4.57
C LYS A 476 8.26 16.75 -3.37
N THR A 477 8.84 17.76 -2.75
CA THR A 477 9.45 17.64 -1.41
C THR A 477 8.36 17.92 -0.38
N LEU A 478 8.06 16.93 0.44
CA LEU A 478 7.06 17.00 1.49
C LEU A 478 7.74 17.20 2.84
N VAL A 479 7.28 18.18 3.62
CA VAL A 479 7.71 18.42 5.00
C VAL A 479 6.50 18.27 5.90
N ASN A 480 6.51 17.23 6.73
CA ASN A 480 5.37 16.87 7.58
C ASN A 480 4.07 16.68 6.76
N GLY A 481 4.17 16.09 5.57
CA GLY A 481 3.04 15.84 4.66
C GLY A 481 2.66 17.02 3.76
N GLU A 482 3.11 18.23 4.10
CA GLU A 482 2.84 19.44 3.32
C GLU A 482 3.88 19.67 2.23
N VAL A 483 3.46 20.18 1.08
CA VAL A 483 4.38 20.48 -0.05
C VAL A 483 5.25 21.69 0.31
N GLU A 484 6.56 21.48 0.38
CA GLU A 484 7.54 22.57 0.53
C GLU A 484 7.99 23.08 -0.83
N ASN A 485 8.31 22.17 -1.75
CA ASN A 485 8.77 22.49 -3.10
C ASN A 485 8.22 21.49 -4.11
N SER A 486 8.12 21.90 -5.38
CA SER A 486 7.69 21.04 -6.47
C SER A 486 8.39 21.35 -7.79
N ILE A 487 8.74 20.30 -8.52
CA ILE A 487 9.10 20.33 -9.95
C ILE A 487 7.98 19.65 -10.71
N VAL A 488 7.53 20.24 -11.81
CA VAL A 488 6.41 19.75 -12.62
C VAL A 488 6.79 19.80 -14.09
N PHE A 489 6.76 18.66 -14.76
CA PHE A 489 6.79 18.54 -16.21
C PHE A 489 5.37 18.17 -16.65
N ASP A 490 4.71 19.09 -17.33
CA ASP A 490 3.28 18.99 -17.68
C ASP A 490 3.12 18.63 -19.15
N GLY A 491 2.28 17.63 -19.45
CA GLY A 491 1.91 17.25 -20.80
C GLY A 491 3.07 16.81 -21.71
N VAL A 492 4.05 16.08 -21.18
CA VAL A 492 5.18 15.53 -21.96
C VAL A 492 4.62 14.56 -23.02
N PRO A 493 4.82 14.82 -24.33
CA PRO A 493 4.19 14.06 -25.39
C PRO A 493 4.82 12.68 -25.56
N ILE A 494 3.97 11.69 -25.81
CA ILE A 494 4.35 10.30 -26.09
C ILE A 494 3.93 9.96 -27.52
N ASP A 495 4.85 10.13 -28.46
CA ASP A 495 4.61 9.79 -29.87
C ASP A 495 4.66 8.28 -30.13
N THR A 496 5.45 7.55 -29.34
CA THR A 496 5.63 6.11 -29.46
C THR A 496 5.52 5.43 -28.09
N PRO A 497 4.96 4.22 -27.99
CA PRO A 497 5.01 3.41 -26.77
C PRO A 497 6.40 2.84 -26.46
N SER A 498 7.45 3.26 -27.17
CA SER A 498 8.84 2.90 -26.86
C SER A 498 9.59 4.06 -26.20
N LEU A 499 8.92 5.19 -25.93
CA LEU A 499 9.49 6.30 -25.21
C LEU A 499 9.94 5.88 -23.80
N ASP A 500 11.16 6.24 -23.44
CA ASP A 500 11.71 6.15 -22.09
C ASP A 500 12.22 7.53 -21.68
N ALA A 501 11.83 7.97 -20.48
CA ALA A 501 12.29 9.23 -19.93
C ALA A 501 13.07 9.00 -18.64
N VAL A 502 14.23 9.65 -18.53
CA VAL A 502 15.16 9.55 -17.41
C VAL A 502 15.26 10.88 -16.70
N PHE A 503 15.25 10.85 -15.37
CA PHE A 503 15.44 12.02 -14.53
C PHE A 503 16.35 11.69 -13.35
N GLU A 504 17.46 12.39 -13.25
CA GLU A 504 18.42 12.25 -12.15
C GLU A 504 18.14 13.30 -11.08
N PHE A 505 17.61 12.87 -9.94
CA PHE A 505 17.35 13.73 -8.80
C PHE A 505 18.53 13.76 -7.85
N ILE A 506 19.23 14.89 -7.78
CA ILE A 506 20.29 15.16 -6.79
C ILE A 506 19.76 16.04 -5.65
N ASN A 507 19.12 17.16 -5.98
CA ASN A 507 18.43 18.04 -5.04
C ASN A 507 17.46 18.99 -5.80
N ILE A 508 16.54 19.62 -5.09
CA ILE A 508 15.48 20.47 -5.66
C ILE A 508 15.96 21.80 -6.31
N ASN A 509 17.21 22.22 -6.07
CA ASN A 509 17.74 23.51 -6.54
C ASN A 509 18.52 23.41 -7.86
N ASP A 510 18.69 22.21 -8.41
CA ASP A 510 19.27 22.02 -9.74
C ASP A 510 18.15 21.74 -10.75
N PRO A 511 18.02 22.51 -11.84
CA PRO A 511 17.12 22.15 -12.92
C PRO A 511 17.93 21.41 -13.98
N ASP A 512 17.97 20.09 -13.91
CA ASP A 512 18.46 19.29 -15.03
C ASP A 512 17.26 18.58 -15.64
N THR A 513 17.19 18.64 -16.96
CA THR A 513 16.06 18.31 -17.80
C THR A 513 15.44 16.94 -17.50
N LEU A 514 14.16 16.78 -17.84
CA LEU A 514 13.61 15.44 -18.04
C LEU A 514 14.09 14.96 -19.40
N ASP A 515 15.06 14.05 -19.40
CA ASP A 515 15.68 13.54 -20.61
C ASP A 515 14.83 12.44 -21.20
N VAL A 516 14.64 12.45 -22.52
CA VAL A 516 13.69 11.56 -23.19
C VAL A 516 14.35 10.94 -24.42
N ASP A 517 14.33 9.61 -24.49
CA ASP A 517 14.46 8.82 -25.71
C ASP A 517 13.05 8.66 -26.28
N ARG A 518 12.75 9.32 -27.40
CA ARG A 518 11.37 9.40 -27.94
C ARG A 518 11.03 8.23 -28.86
N ASP A 519 12.02 7.60 -29.47
CA ASP A 519 11.81 6.50 -30.41
C ASP A 519 12.21 5.13 -29.85
N GLY A 520 12.83 5.10 -28.66
CA GLY A 520 13.20 3.90 -27.92
C GLY A 520 14.40 3.18 -28.54
N ASP A 521 15.26 3.90 -29.27
CA ASP A 521 16.46 3.33 -29.88
C ASP A 521 17.65 3.23 -28.89
N GLY A 522 17.49 3.77 -27.69
CA GLY A 522 18.47 3.81 -26.61
C GLY A 522 19.28 5.10 -26.55
N ASP A 523 19.06 6.04 -27.48
CA ASP A 523 19.69 7.35 -27.49
C ASP A 523 18.72 8.45 -27.00
N LEU A 524 19.20 9.39 -26.17
CA LEU A 524 18.38 10.52 -25.72
C LEU A 524 18.14 11.49 -26.89
N ASP A 525 16.90 11.92 -27.11
CA ASP A 525 16.55 12.83 -28.20
C ASP A 525 16.39 14.29 -27.74
N ALA A 526 15.84 14.47 -26.54
CA ALA A 526 15.47 15.76 -26.01
C ALA A 526 15.56 15.83 -24.48
N GLY A 527 15.84 17.01 -23.96
CA GLY A 527 15.60 17.37 -22.57
C GLY A 527 14.40 18.30 -22.46
N TYR A 528 13.39 17.94 -21.66
CA TYR A 528 12.28 18.82 -21.32
C TYR A 528 12.63 19.68 -20.11
N LEU A 529 12.36 20.97 -20.20
CA LEU A 529 12.43 21.90 -19.09
C LEU A 529 11.09 21.99 -18.36
N VAL A 530 11.13 22.49 -17.12
CA VAL A 530 9.96 22.67 -16.24
C VAL A 530 8.92 23.63 -16.85
N ASP A 531 9.31 24.53 -17.74
CA ASP A 531 8.38 25.43 -18.45
C ASP A 531 7.73 24.76 -19.69
N GLY A 532 7.94 23.46 -19.89
CA GLY A 532 7.45 22.68 -21.01
C GLY A 532 8.22 22.91 -22.32
N SER A 533 9.23 23.78 -22.32
CA SER A 533 10.12 23.91 -23.48
C SER A 533 11.03 22.70 -23.59
N TRP A 534 11.31 22.27 -24.82
CA TRP A 534 12.23 21.16 -25.07
C TRP A 534 13.52 21.71 -25.67
N ILE A 535 14.63 21.13 -25.24
CA ILE A 535 15.97 21.37 -25.76
C ILE A 535 16.35 20.11 -26.54
N PRO A 536 16.57 20.20 -27.87
CA PRO A 536 17.08 19.06 -28.61
C PRO A 536 18.49 18.74 -28.11
N TYR A 537 18.77 17.46 -27.89
CA TYR A 537 20.15 17.01 -27.80
C TYR A 537 20.77 17.16 -29.18
N THR A 538 21.48 18.28 -29.38
CA THR A 538 22.21 18.56 -30.62
C THR A 538 23.69 18.41 -30.34
N SER A 539 24.31 17.35 -30.87
CA SER A 539 25.76 17.31 -30.92
C SER A 539 26.28 18.30 -31.96
N THR A 540 27.30 19.02 -31.56
CA THR A 540 28.11 19.83 -32.48
C THR A 540 29.36 19.05 -32.82
N ILE A 541 29.99 19.36 -33.96
CA ILE A 541 31.27 18.73 -34.31
C ILE A 541 32.29 18.94 -33.17
N GLN A 542 32.20 20.06 -32.45
CA GLN A 542 33.08 20.34 -31.32
C GLN A 542 32.77 19.48 -30.10
N SER A 543 31.50 19.28 -29.71
CA SER A 543 31.15 18.41 -28.57
C SER A 543 31.54 16.96 -28.84
N THR A 544 31.30 16.46 -30.05
CA THR A 544 31.72 15.11 -30.46
C THR A 544 33.24 14.94 -30.48
N LEU A 545 33.99 16.01 -30.80
CA LEU A 545 35.44 16.00 -30.70
C LEU A 545 35.91 15.96 -29.24
N ASP A 546 35.21 16.64 -28.35
CA ASP A 546 35.52 16.66 -26.92
C ASP A 546 35.22 15.29 -26.29
N ASP A 547 34.12 14.64 -26.66
CA ASP A 547 33.81 13.26 -26.23
C ASP A 547 34.77 12.24 -26.84
N LEU A 548 35.19 12.41 -28.09
CA LEU A 548 36.26 11.60 -28.69
C LEU A 548 37.61 11.77 -27.96
N ASP A 549 37.91 12.98 -27.50
CA ASP A 549 39.08 13.26 -26.68
C ASP A 549 38.94 12.62 -25.28
N ARG A 550 37.74 12.65 -24.69
CA ARG A 550 37.39 12.05 -23.40
C ARG A 550 37.53 10.54 -23.42
N VAL A 551 36.88 9.83 -24.35
CA VAL A 551 36.95 8.36 -24.44
C VAL A 551 38.37 7.84 -24.66
N TYR A 552 39.21 8.60 -25.38
CA TYR A 552 40.63 8.30 -25.48
C TYR A 552 41.37 8.49 -24.16
N SER A 553 41.12 9.59 -23.44
CA SER A 553 41.78 9.84 -22.15
C SER A 553 41.42 8.80 -21.08
N LEU A 554 40.21 8.21 -21.17
CA LEU A 554 39.75 7.11 -20.34
C LEU A 554 40.32 5.73 -20.76
N GLY A 555 41.11 5.67 -21.85
CA GLY A 555 41.71 4.43 -22.35
C GLY A 555 40.74 3.50 -23.07
N TRP A 556 39.58 4.01 -23.49
CA TRP A 556 38.52 3.22 -24.13
C TRP A 556 38.71 3.04 -25.64
N THR A 557 39.64 3.79 -26.23
CA THR A 557 40.08 3.68 -27.62
C THR A 557 41.57 4.01 -27.75
N SER A 558 42.18 3.65 -28.88
CA SER A 558 43.58 3.96 -29.16
C SER A 558 43.76 5.33 -29.82
N GLY A 559 44.98 5.89 -29.75
CA GLY A 559 45.30 7.16 -30.40
C GLY A 559 45.19 7.12 -31.92
N GLU A 560 45.43 5.95 -32.54
CA GLU A 560 45.26 5.74 -33.98
C GLU A 560 43.79 5.88 -34.39
N ILE A 561 42.89 5.21 -33.66
CA ILE A 561 41.45 5.21 -33.91
C ILE A 561 40.87 6.60 -33.67
N LYS A 562 41.25 7.23 -32.55
CA LYS A 562 40.91 8.62 -32.25
C LYS A 562 41.24 9.54 -33.42
N ASN A 563 42.47 9.48 -33.94
CA ASN A 563 42.89 10.35 -35.05
C ASN A 563 42.11 10.07 -36.34
N SER A 564 41.78 8.80 -36.60
CA SER A 564 40.96 8.40 -37.75
C SER A 564 39.55 8.98 -37.66
N LEU A 565 38.88 8.81 -36.52
CA LEU A 565 37.53 9.32 -36.27
C LEU A 565 37.50 10.86 -36.25
N LYS A 566 38.49 11.50 -35.61
CA LYS A 566 38.68 12.96 -35.60
C LYS A 566 38.83 13.54 -37.01
N SER A 567 39.53 12.84 -37.90
CA SER A 567 39.72 13.28 -39.28
C SER A 567 38.39 13.27 -40.06
N LEU A 568 37.53 12.28 -39.79
CA LEU A 568 36.20 12.21 -40.39
C LEU A 568 35.28 13.32 -39.86
N LEU A 569 35.29 13.60 -38.55
CA LEU A 569 34.53 14.71 -37.95
C LEU A 569 34.97 16.07 -38.48
N MET A 570 36.27 16.33 -38.53
CA MET A 570 36.81 17.59 -39.06
C MET A 570 36.49 17.79 -40.54
N ALA A 571 36.34 16.71 -41.31
CA ALA A 571 35.94 16.78 -42.71
C ALA A 571 34.45 17.17 -42.90
N MET A 572 33.63 17.05 -41.84
CA MET A 572 32.24 17.53 -41.83
C MET A 572 32.12 19.04 -41.60
N LEU A 573 33.20 19.74 -41.24
CA LEU A 573 33.18 21.20 -41.12
C LEU A 573 33.13 21.84 -42.51
N PRO A 574 32.20 22.78 -42.76
CA PRO A 574 32.13 23.46 -44.05
C PRO A 574 33.39 24.31 -44.27
N THR A 575 34.04 24.16 -45.42
CA THR A 575 35.09 25.09 -45.86
C THR A 575 34.44 26.40 -46.34
N GLU A 576 35.12 27.54 -46.18
CA GLU A 576 34.63 28.88 -46.58
C GLU A 576 34.13 28.97 -48.05
N THR A 577 34.48 28.00 -48.89
CA THR A 577 34.08 27.92 -50.30
C THR A 577 32.83 27.06 -50.57
N ALA A 578 32.35 26.24 -49.63
CA ALA A 578 31.25 25.29 -49.82
C ALA A 578 29.83 25.87 -49.60
N ALA A 579 29.71 27.07 -49.02
CA ALA A 579 28.43 27.69 -48.64
C ALA A 579 27.50 28.07 -49.82
N LYS A 580 27.87 27.82 -51.09
CA LYS A 580 27.09 28.24 -52.27
C LYS A 580 26.62 27.13 -53.22
N SER A 581 26.87 25.85 -52.98
CA SER A 581 26.22 24.78 -53.76
C SER A 581 26.22 23.42 -53.05
N LYS A 582 25.03 22.83 -52.83
CA LYS A 582 24.79 21.45 -52.32
C LYS A 582 25.20 21.13 -50.85
N GLY A 583 25.26 22.13 -49.97
CA GLY A 583 25.69 21.97 -48.56
C GLY A 583 24.71 21.30 -47.59
N LYS A 584 24.09 20.17 -47.96
CA LYS A 584 23.42 19.26 -47.00
C LYS A 584 23.72 17.77 -47.26
N GLN A 585 24.13 17.41 -48.48
CA GLN A 585 24.32 16.00 -48.87
C GLN A 585 25.73 15.48 -48.60
N ALA A 586 26.73 16.37 -48.51
CA ALA A 586 28.13 16.00 -48.26
C ALA A 586 28.37 15.61 -46.79
N ASP A 587 27.73 16.33 -45.86
CA ASP A 587 27.87 16.12 -44.41
C ASP A 587 27.25 14.76 -44.00
N ALA A 588 26.10 14.41 -44.59
CA ALA A 588 25.44 13.12 -44.36
C ALA A 588 26.28 11.91 -44.81
N VAL A 589 26.97 12.01 -45.95
CA VAL A 589 27.84 10.94 -46.46
C VAL A 589 29.05 10.73 -45.55
N LEU A 590 29.61 11.80 -45.00
CA LEU A 590 30.74 11.75 -44.08
C LEU A 590 30.33 11.22 -42.70
N GLY A 591 29.17 11.59 -42.18
CA GLY A 591 28.65 10.99 -40.94
C GLY A 591 28.36 9.50 -41.09
N ILE A 592 27.80 9.05 -42.22
CA ILE A 592 27.66 7.61 -42.51
C ILE A 592 29.04 6.91 -42.59
N ALA A 593 30.05 7.58 -43.15
CA ALA A 593 31.41 7.03 -43.19
C ALA A 593 32.03 6.94 -41.78
N PHE A 594 31.76 7.92 -40.92
CA PHE A 594 32.14 7.87 -39.51
C PHE A 594 31.49 6.69 -38.80
N LEU A 595 30.17 6.53 -38.90
CA LEU A 595 29.45 5.42 -38.25
C LEU A 595 29.95 4.06 -38.73
N LYS A 596 30.21 3.89 -40.03
CA LYS A 596 30.79 2.64 -40.56
C LYS A 596 32.18 2.34 -40.01
N GLN A 597 33.00 3.37 -39.86
CA GLN A 597 34.33 3.22 -39.26
C GLN A 597 34.19 2.88 -37.78
N LEU A 598 33.31 3.56 -37.04
CA LEU A 598 33.03 3.30 -35.63
C LEU A 598 32.53 1.86 -35.40
N ASP A 599 31.57 1.39 -36.20
CA ASP A 599 31.05 0.01 -36.19
C ASP A 599 32.16 -1.02 -36.42
N LYS A 600 33.05 -0.77 -37.39
CA LYS A 600 34.17 -1.65 -37.68
C LYS A 600 35.12 -1.74 -36.47
N GLU A 601 35.48 -0.61 -35.89
CA GLU A 601 36.42 -0.55 -34.77
C GLU A 601 35.85 -1.20 -33.50
N TYR A 602 34.54 -1.07 -33.26
CA TYR A 602 33.83 -1.76 -32.18
C TYR A 602 33.78 -3.28 -32.41
N ASN A 603 33.39 -3.73 -33.61
CA ASN A 603 33.33 -5.16 -33.95
C ASN A 603 34.70 -5.85 -33.89
N GLU A 604 35.78 -5.11 -34.15
CA GLU A 604 37.15 -5.61 -34.04
C GLU A 604 37.72 -5.48 -32.61
N GLY A 605 36.87 -5.10 -31.63
CA GLY A 605 37.18 -5.06 -30.20
C GLY A 605 38.16 -3.95 -29.80
N ARG A 606 38.35 -2.94 -30.65
CA ARG A 606 39.32 -1.86 -30.42
C ARG A 606 38.73 -0.60 -29.79
N ILE A 607 37.41 -0.57 -29.66
CA ILE A 607 36.63 0.41 -28.91
C ILE A 607 35.70 -0.37 -27.99
N ASN A 608 35.55 0.04 -26.73
CA ASN A 608 34.60 -0.59 -25.82
C ASN A 608 33.15 -0.10 -26.06
N LYS A 609 32.17 -0.80 -25.47
CA LYS A 609 30.74 -0.48 -25.67
C LYS A 609 30.37 0.96 -25.29
N LEU A 610 30.84 1.44 -24.14
CA LEU A 610 30.59 2.81 -23.67
C LEU A 610 31.12 3.88 -24.64
N SER A 611 32.34 3.72 -25.17
CA SER A 611 32.89 4.65 -26.16
C SER A 611 32.20 4.55 -27.51
N TYR A 612 31.68 3.37 -27.86
CA TYR A 612 30.92 3.18 -29.08
C TYR A 612 29.57 3.87 -29.00
N ASP A 613 28.85 3.73 -27.89
CA ASP A 613 27.52 4.31 -27.69
C ASP A 613 27.59 5.84 -27.69
N ILE A 614 28.47 6.45 -26.90
CA ILE A 614 28.65 7.93 -26.85
C ILE A 614 28.93 8.52 -28.25
N LEU A 615 29.90 7.95 -28.98
CA LEU A 615 30.31 8.49 -30.28
C LEU A 615 29.30 8.21 -31.39
N ARG A 616 28.51 7.13 -31.26
CA ARG A 616 27.45 6.79 -32.18
C ARG A 616 26.28 7.75 -32.02
N GLN A 617 25.88 8.00 -30.78
CA GLN A 617 24.84 8.96 -30.39
C GLN A 617 25.19 10.37 -30.88
N ASP A 618 26.41 10.83 -30.58
CA ASP A 618 26.95 12.10 -31.05
C ASP A 618 26.82 12.32 -32.56
N VAL A 619 27.23 11.32 -33.35
CA VAL A 619 27.18 11.41 -34.81
C VAL A 619 25.77 11.18 -35.35
N GLY A 620 24.94 10.45 -34.62
CA GLY A 620 23.50 10.36 -34.84
C GLY A 620 22.85 11.75 -34.81
N TRP A 621 23.06 12.50 -33.72
CA TRP A 621 22.54 13.87 -33.59
C TRP A 621 23.13 14.85 -34.62
N LEU A 622 24.40 14.69 -35.03
CA LEU A 622 25.01 15.50 -36.09
C LEU A 622 24.39 15.31 -37.48
N LEU A 623 23.72 14.17 -37.71
CA LEU A 623 23.17 13.77 -39.00
C LEU A 623 21.69 14.12 -39.19
N GLN A 624 20.99 14.48 -38.11
CA GLN A 624 19.61 14.97 -38.10
C GLN A 624 19.58 16.46 -38.52
#